data_AF-A0A0G3XAQ5-F1
#
_entry.id   AF-A0A0G3XAQ5-F1
#
_cell.length_a   1.000
_cell.length_b   1.000
_cell.length_c   1.000
_cell.angle_alpha   90.00
_cell.angle_beta   90.00
_cell.angle_gamma   90.00
#
_symmetry.space_group_name_H-M   'P 1'
#
loop_
_entity.id
_entity.type
_entity.pdbx_description
1 polymer ?
#
loop_
_entity_poly.entity_id
_entity_poly.type
_entity_poly.pdbx_seq_one_letter_code
_entity_poly.pdbx_strand_id
1 'polypeptide(L)'
;MAIGSMIVGLVLTTQAGASTDVAYDELVANRNQAAIAVLEEASDTEADDPARLINLGIAYARAGREQEARDLFRSAARSETALRLEVAGGDWIDSRDLARRALRMLERGEFAPSNASRVTMR
;
A
#
# COMPACT_ATOMS: atom_id res chain seq x y z
N MET A 1 -21.61 -2.50 13.71
CA MET A 1 -20.23 -2.95 13.95
C MET A 1 -19.43 -2.72 12.68
N ALA A 2 -18.51 -1.76 12.70
CA ALA A 2 -17.65 -1.47 11.56
C ALA A 2 -16.74 -2.67 11.36
N ILE A 3 -16.97 -3.42 10.29
CA ILE A 3 -16.04 -4.45 9.83
C ILE A 3 -14.84 -3.64 9.33
N GLY A 4 -13.86 -3.45 10.21
CA GLY A 4 -12.60 -2.80 9.89
C GLY A 4 -11.98 -3.58 8.76
N SER A 5 -12.14 -3.06 7.55
CA SER A 5 -11.48 -3.55 6.36
C SER A 5 -10.02 -3.74 6.71
N MET A 6 -9.55 -4.98 6.64
CA MET A 6 -8.13 -5.32 6.54
C MET A 6 -7.60 -4.59 5.30
N ILE A 7 -7.30 -3.32 5.45
CA ILE A 7 -6.42 -2.63 4.54
C ILE A 7 -5.08 -3.33 4.78
N VAL A 8 -4.51 -3.86 3.69
CA VAL A 8 -3.11 -4.28 3.59
C VAL A 8 -2.27 -3.48 4.56
N GLY A 9 -1.67 -4.21 5.50
CA GLY A 9 -0.81 -3.69 6.55
C GLY A 9 -0.05 -2.46 6.11
N LEU A 10 -0.48 -1.32 6.62
CA LEU A 10 0.22 -0.07 6.43
C LEU A 10 1.59 -0.22 7.07
N VAL A 11 2.64 0.07 6.29
CA VAL A 11 4.03 -0.07 6.72
C VAL A 11 4.32 1.02 7.73
N LEU A 12 4.59 0.63 8.98
CA LEU A 12 4.80 1.51 10.13
C LEU A 12 6.27 1.87 10.32
N THR A 13 7.20 0.97 9.98
CA THR A 13 8.64 1.23 10.12
C THR A 13 9.51 0.24 9.36
N THR A 14 10.67 0.72 8.91
CA THR A 14 11.75 -0.11 8.37
C THR A 14 12.97 -0.02 9.28
N GLN A 15 13.68 -1.13 9.48
CA GLN A 15 14.90 -1.18 10.29
C GLN A 15 16.08 -0.41 9.67
N ALA A 16 15.95 0.09 8.44
CA ALA A 16 16.97 0.80 7.68
C ALA A 16 16.66 2.32 7.57
N GLY A 17 16.37 2.97 8.70
CA GLY A 17 16.83 4.33 9.01
C GLY A 17 16.51 5.55 8.13
N ALA A 18 15.73 5.53 7.02
CA ALA A 18 15.62 6.77 6.21
C ALA A 18 14.26 7.15 5.58
N SER A 19 13.26 6.29 5.46
CA SER A 19 12.05 6.63 4.66
C SER A 19 10.71 6.34 5.35
N THR A 20 10.77 6.07 6.66
CA THR A 20 9.75 5.39 7.46
C THR A 20 8.37 6.05 7.54
N ASP A 21 8.20 7.36 7.29
CA ASP A 21 6.93 8.04 7.58
C ASP A 21 6.35 8.85 6.41
N VAL A 22 6.74 8.52 5.17
CA VAL A 22 6.25 9.25 4.01
C VAL A 22 4.82 8.77 3.69
N ALA A 23 3.85 9.68 3.86
CA ALA A 23 2.43 9.51 3.58
C ALA A 23 1.63 8.54 4.47
N TYR A 24 2.16 8.14 5.64
CA TYR A 24 1.47 7.25 6.57
C TYR A 24 0.13 7.86 7.03
N ASP A 25 0.17 9.09 7.52
CA ASP A 25 -1.01 9.79 8.05
C ASP A 25 -2.11 9.93 6.99
N GLU A 26 -1.72 10.22 5.75
CA GLU A 26 -2.63 10.31 4.60
C GLU A 26 -3.26 8.96 4.28
N LEU A 27 -2.48 7.88 4.30
CA LEU A 27 -2.97 6.53 4.05
C LEU A 27 -3.91 6.03 5.16
N VAL A 28 -3.62 6.33 6.43
CA VAL A 28 -4.54 6.04 7.55
C VAL A 28 -5.83 6.85 7.40
N ALA A 29 -5.71 8.14 7.06
CA ALA A 29 -6.85 9.04 6.88
C ALA A 29 -7.62 8.80 5.56
N ASN A 30 -7.24 7.79 4.77
CA ASN A 30 -7.83 7.48 3.44
C ASN A 30 -7.77 8.66 2.46
N ARG A 31 -6.80 9.58 2.65
CA ARG A 31 -6.51 10.72 1.77
C ARG A 31 -5.61 10.28 0.63
N ASN A 32 -6.07 9.32 -0.17
CA ASN A 32 -5.23 8.63 -1.16
C ASN A 32 -4.58 9.58 -2.18
N GLN A 33 -5.27 10.65 -2.58
CA GLN A 33 -4.70 11.65 -3.50
C GLN A 33 -3.56 12.47 -2.86
N ALA A 34 -3.68 12.81 -1.57
CA ALA A 34 -2.60 13.47 -0.84
C ALA A 34 -1.41 12.53 -0.66
N ALA A 35 -1.68 11.26 -0.31
CA ALA A 35 -0.64 10.24 -0.21
C ALA A 35 0.12 10.06 -1.53
N ILE A 36 -0.59 10.01 -2.66
CA ILE A 36 0.00 9.93 -4.00
C ILE A 36 0.94 11.11 -4.24
N ALA A 37 0.47 12.35 -4.03
CA ALA A 37 1.28 13.54 -4.27
C ALA A 37 2.59 13.52 -3.48
N VAL A 38 2.52 13.18 -2.18
CA VAL A 38 3.70 13.08 -1.32
C VAL A 38 4.64 11.95 -1.76
N LEU A 39 4.08 10.79 -2.11
CA LEU A 39 4.89 9.63 -2.50
C LEU A 39 5.51 9.78 -3.88
N GLU A 40 4.87 10.48 -4.82
CA GLU A 40 5.42 10.76 -6.16
C GLU A 40 6.61 11.73 -6.13
N GLU A 41 6.73 12.59 -5.12
CA GLU A 41 7.83 13.56 -4.96
C GLU A 41 9.16 12.94 -4.46
N ALA A 42 9.26 11.62 -4.42
CA ALA A 42 10.43 10.93 -3.88
C ALA A 42 11.71 11.17 -4.70
N SER A 43 12.83 11.20 -4.00
CA SER A 43 14.15 11.29 -4.62
C SER A 43 14.52 9.99 -5.35
N ASP A 44 15.48 10.05 -6.29
CA ASP A 44 15.95 8.87 -7.03
C ASP A 44 16.42 7.73 -6.11
N THR A 45 16.99 8.06 -4.95
CA THR A 45 17.43 7.10 -3.93
C THR A 45 16.28 6.34 -3.29
N GLU A 46 15.11 6.96 -3.19
CA GLU A 46 13.90 6.39 -2.57
C GLU A 46 12.96 5.76 -3.60
N ALA A 47 13.19 6.01 -4.90
CA ALA A 47 12.33 5.53 -5.98
C ALA A 47 12.13 4.01 -5.94
N ASP A 48 13.17 3.27 -5.57
CA ASP A 48 13.19 1.80 -5.51
C ASP A 48 12.98 1.21 -4.10
N ASP A 49 12.68 2.05 -3.09
CA ASP A 49 12.40 1.57 -1.74
C ASP A 49 11.13 0.69 -1.73
N PRO A 50 11.23 -0.60 -1.33
CA PRO A 50 10.08 -1.50 -1.26
C PRO A 50 8.93 -0.97 -0.40
N ALA A 51 9.22 -0.26 0.70
CA ALA A 51 8.18 0.27 1.58
C ALA A 51 7.37 1.35 0.87
N ARG A 52 8.07 2.31 0.22
CA ARG A 52 7.45 3.37 -0.56
C ARG A 52 6.63 2.82 -1.74
N LEU A 53 7.20 1.89 -2.51
CA LEU A 53 6.52 1.25 -3.63
C LEU A 53 5.21 0.58 -3.18
N ILE A 54 5.21 -0.09 -2.03
CA ILE A 54 4.01 -0.69 -1.44
C ILE A 54 3.00 0.41 -1.04
N ASN A 55 3.44 1.46 -0.34
CA ASN A 55 2.55 2.54 0.10
C ASN A 55 1.91 3.29 -1.09
N LEU A 56 2.67 3.58 -2.14
CA LEU A 56 2.15 4.23 -3.36
C LEU A 56 1.21 3.28 -4.10
N GLY A 57 1.54 1.98 -4.16
CA GLY A 57 0.66 0.96 -4.72
C GLY A 57 -0.69 0.88 -4.00
N ILE A 58 -0.69 0.96 -2.66
CA ILE A 58 -1.92 1.00 -1.86
C ILE A 58 -2.75 2.25 -2.20
N ALA A 59 -2.09 3.42 -2.29
CA ALA A 59 -2.76 4.67 -2.61
C ALA A 59 -3.42 4.62 -4.01
N TYR A 60 -2.70 4.11 -5.02
CA TYR A 60 -3.24 3.89 -6.37
C TYR A 60 -4.37 2.88 -6.40
N ALA A 61 -4.24 1.76 -5.71
CA ALA A 61 -5.27 0.74 -5.68
C ALA A 61 -6.59 1.29 -5.12
N ARG A 62 -6.52 2.05 -4.01
CA ARG A 62 -7.70 2.71 -3.41
C ARG A 62 -8.26 3.85 -4.25
N ALA A 63 -7.43 4.49 -5.07
CA ALA A 63 -7.85 5.51 -6.04
C ALA A 63 -8.44 4.91 -7.34
N GLY A 64 -8.49 3.58 -7.47
CA GLY A 64 -8.97 2.89 -8.68
C GLY A 64 -7.93 2.82 -9.82
N ARG A 65 -6.68 3.21 -9.55
CA ARG A 65 -5.54 3.14 -10.48
C ARG A 65 -4.88 1.76 -10.41
N GLU A 66 -5.64 0.72 -10.74
CA GLU A 66 -5.22 -0.68 -10.49
C GLU A 66 -3.97 -1.10 -11.26
N GLN A 67 -3.81 -0.65 -12.51
CA GLN A 67 -2.65 -1.04 -13.30
C GLN A 67 -1.35 -0.51 -12.70
N GLU A 68 -1.36 0.74 -12.24
CA GLU A 68 -0.20 1.39 -11.63
C GLU A 68 0.12 0.77 -10.27
N ALA A 69 -0.91 0.45 -9.48
CA ALA A 69 -0.74 -0.31 -8.24
C ALA A 69 -0.08 -1.67 -8.49
N ARG A 70 -0.54 -2.40 -9.52
CA ARG A 70 -0.01 -3.72 -9.90
C ARG A 70 1.47 -3.63 -10.26
N ASP A 71 1.88 -2.62 -11.00
CA ASP A 71 3.27 -2.46 -11.43
C ASP A 71 4.19 -2.12 -10.25
N LEU A 72 3.74 -1.26 -9.32
CA LEU A 72 4.48 -0.96 -8.10
C LEU A 72 4.63 -2.18 -7.18
N PHE A 73 3.55 -2.94 -6.96
CA PHE A 73 3.64 -4.16 -6.15
C PHE A 73 4.53 -5.22 -6.79
N ARG A 74 4.54 -5.32 -8.13
CA ARG A 74 5.48 -6.21 -8.84
C ARG A 74 6.92 -5.78 -8.66
N SER A 75 7.19 -4.47 -8.71
CA SER A 75 8.53 -3.92 -8.45
C SER A 75 8.99 -4.27 -7.02
N ALA A 76 8.16 -3.96 -6.01
CA ALA A 76 8.46 -4.29 -4.61
C ALA A 76 8.66 -5.80 -4.38
N ALA A 77 7.86 -6.66 -5.02
CA ALA A 77 8.01 -8.11 -4.92
C ALA A 77 9.30 -8.67 -5.56
N ARG A 78 9.91 -7.91 -6.47
CA ARG A 78 11.15 -8.25 -7.20
C ARG A 78 12.37 -7.47 -6.72
N SER A 79 12.20 -6.51 -5.81
CA SER A 79 13.31 -5.69 -5.32
C SER A 79 14.45 -6.57 -4.81
N GLU A 80 15.69 -6.23 -5.15
CA GLU A 80 16.89 -6.94 -4.70
C GLU A 80 17.12 -6.81 -3.20
N THR A 81 16.56 -5.74 -2.61
CA THR A 81 16.56 -5.49 -1.17
C THR A 81 15.25 -5.95 -0.56
N ALA A 82 15.33 -6.84 0.43
CA ALA A 82 14.19 -7.22 1.25
C ALA A 82 14.23 -6.44 2.56
N LEU A 83 13.13 -5.75 2.88
CA LEU A 83 12.98 -5.02 4.13
C LEU A 83 11.99 -5.76 5.03
N ARG A 84 12.27 -5.78 6.34
CA ARG A 84 11.30 -6.20 7.33
C ARG A 84 10.46 -4.98 7.70
N LEU A 85 9.17 -5.07 7.44
CA LEU A 85 8.19 -3.99 7.55
C LEU A 85 7.21 -4.32 8.67
N GLU A 86 7.07 -3.42 9.63
CA GLU A 86 6.00 -3.53 10.62
C GLU A 86 4.68 -3.15 9.95
N VAL A 87 3.65 -3.97 10.09
CA VAL A 87 2.31 -3.68 9.58
C VAL A 87 1.38 -3.26 10.71
N ALA A 88 0.26 -2.61 10.40
CA ALA A 88 -0.75 -2.12 11.35
C ALA A 88 -1.18 -3.07 12.49
N GLY A 89 -0.94 -4.39 12.38
CA GLY A 89 -1.17 -5.38 13.44
C GLY A 89 -0.01 -5.56 14.44
N GLY A 90 1.11 -4.84 14.29
CA GLY A 90 2.35 -5.03 15.04
C GLY A 90 3.22 -6.19 14.55
N ASP A 91 2.73 -6.94 13.55
CA ASP A 91 3.50 -8.01 12.91
C ASP A 91 4.58 -7.43 11.99
N TRP A 92 5.70 -8.13 11.91
CA TRP A 92 6.78 -7.80 10.99
C TRP A 92 6.80 -8.75 9.80
N ILE A 93 6.69 -8.22 8.59
CA ILE A 93 6.55 -8.99 7.35
C ILE A 93 7.67 -8.59 6.38
N ASP A 94 8.18 -9.56 5.62
CA ASP A 94 9.09 -9.29 4.51
C ASP A 94 8.40 -8.46 3.41
N SER A 95 9.05 -7.40 2.93
CA SER A 95 8.47 -6.46 1.96
C SER A 95 8.02 -7.16 0.68
N ARG A 96 8.74 -8.19 0.21
CA ARG A 96 8.38 -8.94 -1.00
C ARG A 96 7.13 -9.78 -0.76
N ASP A 97 7.01 -10.37 0.44
CA ASP A 97 5.82 -11.13 0.81
C ASP A 97 4.60 -10.24 1.01
N LEU A 98 4.79 -9.06 1.59
CA LEU A 98 3.74 -8.05 1.70
C LEU A 98 3.26 -7.59 0.31
N ALA A 99 4.19 -7.33 -0.62
CA ALA A 99 3.86 -6.97 -1.99
C ALA A 99 3.11 -8.08 -2.74
N ARG A 100 3.50 -9.36 -2.57
CA ARG A 100 2.76 -10.50 -3.13
C ARG A 100 1.36 -10.64 -2.55
N ARG A 101 1.18 -10.34 -1.26
CA ARG A 101 -0.16 -10.29 -0.62
C ARG A 101 -0.99 -9.17 -1.23
N ALA A 102 -0.41 -7.98 -1.39
CA ALA A 102 -1.07 -6.84 -2.01
C ALA A 102 -1.52 -7.13 -3.45
N LEU A 103 -0.71 -7.83 -4.26
CA LEU A 103 -1.10 -8.27 -5.60
C LEU A 103 -2.35 -9.16 -5.58
N ARG A 104 -2.41 -10.15 -4.69
CA ARG A 104 -3.60 -11.03 -4.56
C ARG A 104 -4.84 -10.25 -4.12
N MET A 105 -4.67 -9.27 -3.24
CA MET A 105 -5.79 -8.42 -2.79
C MET A 105 -6.29 -7.51 -3.91
N LEU A 106 -5.39 -6.99 -4.74
CA LEU A 106 -5.74 -6.21 -5.92
C LEU A 106 -6.52 -7.06 -6.93
N GLU A 107 -6.07 -8.29 -7.20
CA GLU A 107 -6.76 -9.24 -8.06
C GLU A 107 -8.16 -9.61 -7.55
N ARG A 108 -8.37 -9.58 -6.23
CA ARG A 108 -9.66 -9.83 -5.57
C ARG A 108 -10.54 -8.57 -5.43
N GLY A 109 -10.06 -7.40 -5.84
CA GLY A 109 -10.79 -6.13 -5.73
C GLY A 109 -10.91 -5.61 -4.30
N GLU A 110 -10.06 -6.04 -3.37
CA GLU A 110 -10.16 -5.72 -1.94
C GLU A 110 -9.75 -4.28 -1.57
N PHE A 111 -9.13 -3.56 -2.50
CA PHE A 111 -8.77 -2.14 -2.30
C PHE A 111 -9.86 -1.16 -2.69
N ALA A 112 -10.85 -1.61 -3.47
CA ALA A 112 -11.95 -0.75 -3.85
C ALA A 112 -12.72 -0.35 -2.57
N PRO A 113 -13.08 0.94 -2.39
CA PRO A 113 -14.02 1.29 -1.35
C PRO A 113 -15.26 0.43 -1.57
N SER A 114 -15.71 -0.24 -0.51
CA SER A 114 -16.84 -1.15 -0.51
C SER A 114 -18.12 -0.37 -0.83
N ASN A 115 -18.31 -0.05 -2.11
CA ASN A 115 -19.54 0.46 -2.67
C ASN A 115 -20.55 -0.70 -2.81
N ALA A 116 -20.71 -1.49 -1.75
CA ALA A 116 -21.71 -2.56 -1.63
C ALA A 116 -23.07 -2.01 -1.19
N SER A 117 -23.36 -0.75 -1.52
CA SER A 117 -24.71 -0.17 -1.53
C SER A 117 -25.13 0.18 -2.96
N ARG A 118 -24.61 -0.52 -3.97
CA ARG A 118 -25.16 -0.50 -5.32
C ARG A 118 -26.18 -1.63 -5.48
N VAL A 119 -27.42 -1.28 -5.20
CA VAL A 119 -28.60 -1.71 -5.97
C VAL A 119 -28.81 -3.22 -6.07
N THR A 120 -29.62 -3.76 -5.17
CA THR A 120 -30.74 -4.61 -5.62
C THR A 120 -31.95 -4.28 -4.76
N MET A 121 -32.57 -3.14 -5.07
CA MET A 121 -34.00 -2.95 -4.87
C MET A 121 -34.64 -3.49 -6.13
N ARG A 122 -35.24 -4.68 -6.05
CA ARG A 122 -36.38 -5.12 -6.86
C ARG A 122 -37.11 -6.22 -6.12
#